data_AF-A2GA85-F1
#
_entry.id   AF-A2GA85-F1
#
_cell.length_a   1.000
_cell.length_b   1.000
_cell.length_c   1.000
_cell.angle_alpha   90.00
_cell.angle_beta   90.00
_cell.angle_gamma   90.00
#
_symmetry.space_group_name_H-M   'P 1'
#
loop_
_entity.id
_entity.type
_entity.pdbx_description
1 polymer ?
#
loop_
_entity_poly.entity_id
_entity_poly.type
_entity_poly.pdbx_seq_one_letter_code
_entity_poly.pdbx_strand_id
1 'polypeptide(L)'
;MIKVESLVWTLFLRNSYRHLPKFANTSSCSIYFSYEWNEFYARDLSNTPYENNSSKLSPGDQNYYVKSCLFSENINSGAINFTTKQDTTKLLVDETQFLNCSNSGQGGSLYFSSEGECVQDRIISDSSKVTTTYTYGVYCYSDVSDKESFQNKILSSSITKSGENNLGDVNIYLKNGKINFTNSNISHSKCKGISVSCFESYLSDSKVLFSIFYDNKDKPPSDAASVYLFYSPSSTILFEATNFQNITDFCLVYAYKSPTNLTNCCFSNNKISQYYFYGDSAKITVDRCFIDEVDPKTTYTVEITNRIQYLSNIDVCEISYALGYQNINKFNKEYFENIEKARKYINFSNISTNFINFTLNT
;
A
#
# COMPACT_ATOMS: atom_id res chain seq x y z
N MET A 1 11.57 16.09 21.49
CA MET A 1 12.48 15.30 22.35
C MET A 1 12.31 13.85 21.93
N ILE A 2 13.25 13.28 21.16
CA ILE A 2 13.06 11.99 20.47
C ILE A 2 13.85 10.90 21.22
N LYS A 3 13.19 9.77 21.52
CA LYS A 3 13.76 8.56 22.13
C LYS A 3 13.56 7.42 21.14
N VAL A 4 14.65 6.80 20.69
CA VAL A 4 14.62 5.58 19.87
C VAL A 4 15.25 4.50 20.74
N GLU A 5 14.49 3.46 21.06
CA GLU A 5 14.96 2.27 21.79
C GLU A 5 14.78 1.08 20.85
N SER A 6 15.88 0.44 20.41
CA SER A 6 15.84 -0.92 19.88
C SER A 6 17.19 -1.61 20.04
N LEU A 7 17.15 -2.92 20.32
CA LEU A 7 18.29 -3.83 20.36
C LEU A 7 18.27 -4.61 19.05
N VAL A 8 19.31 -4.49 18.22
CA VAL A 8 19.37 -5.13 16.89
C VAL A 8 20.04 -6.50 17.01
N TRP A 9 19.37 -7.54 16.50
CA TRP A 9 20.02 -8.78 16.07
C TRP A 9 19.95 -8.89 14.55
N THR A 10 21.10 -8.93 13.90
CA THR A 10 21.22 -9.17 12.46
C THR A 10 20.96 -10.65 12.19
N LEU A 11 19.90 -10.99 11.46
CA LEU A 11 19.73 -12.34 10.91
C LEU A 11 19.49 -12.30 9.40
N PHE A 12 20.26 -13.13 8.71
CA PHE A 12 20.39 -13.25 7.26
C PHE A 12 19.10 -13.74 6.59
N LEU A 13 18.69 -13.05 5.52
CA LEU A 13 18.01 -13.67 4.38
C LEU A 13 18.72 -13.25 3.08
N ARG A 14 19.85 -13.93 2.81
CA ARG A 14 20.36 -14.07 1.44
C ARG A 14 19.76 -15.34 0.85
N ASN A 15 18.89 -15.19 -0.13
CA ASN A 15 18.79 -16.10 -1.28
C ASN A 15 17.76 -15.52 -2.25
N SER A 16 18.21 -14.68 -3.20
CA SER A 16 17.64 -14.50 -4.56
C SER A 16 18.35 -13.44 -5.41
N TYR A 17 19.68 -13.25 -5.30
CA TYR A 17 20.44 -12.49 -6.32
C TYR A 17 21.86 -13.07 -6.41
N ARG A 18 22.03 -14.17 -7.15
CA ARG A 18 23.34 -14.63 -7.63
C ARG A 18 23.37 -14.41 -9.13
N HIS A 19 23.93 -13.27 -9.54
CA HIS A 19 24.87 -13.11 -10.66
C HIS A 19 25.09 -11.61 -10.90
N LEU A 20 25.89 -10.98 -10.04
CA LEU A 20 26.54 -9.71 -10.36
C LEU A 20 28.06 -9.91 -10.33
N PRO A 21 28.81 -9.35 -11.30
CA PRO A 21 30.25 -9.51 -11.37
C PRO A 21 30.94 -8.83 -10.18
N LYS A 22 31.95 -9.50 -9.62
CA LYS A 22 32.85 -8.93 -8.61
C LYS A 22 33.67 -7.81 -9.26
N PHE A 23 33.32 -6.56 -8.99
CA PHE A 23 34.20 -5.42 -9.26
C PHE A 23 34.99 -5.05 -8.01
N ALA A 24 36.26 -4.72 -8.24
CA ALA A 24 37.27 -4.47 -7.22
C ALA A 24 37.04 -3.17 -6.45
N ASN A 25 37.49 -3.18 -5.20
CA ASN A 25 37.51 -2.06 -4.27
C ASN A 25 38.18 -0.81 -4.87
N THR A 26 37.38 0.23 -5.14
CA THR A 26 37.84 1.62 -5.12
C THR A 26 36.84 2.48 -4.36
N SER A 27 37.38 3.26 -3.42
CA SER A 27 36.73 4.16 -2.48
C SER A 27 36.03 5.35 -3.14
N SER A 28 34.86 5.12 -3.73
CA SER A 28 33.94 6.15 -4.21
C SER A 28 32.49 5.65 -4.11
N CYS A 29 32.06 5.37 -2.87
CA CYS A 29 30.71 4.89 -2.55
C CYS A 29 29.82 6.02 -1.99
N SER A 30 29.85 7.20 -2.60
CA SER A 30 28.98 8.34 -2.24
C SER A 30 28.10 8.83 -3.39
N ILE A 31 28.29 8.31 -4.61
CA ILE A 31 27.56 8.76 -5.81
C ILE A 31 26.27 7.95 -6.02
N TYR A 32 26.23 6.68 -5.60
CA TYR A 32 25.10 5.77 -5.85
C TYR A 32 23.86 6.03 -4.99
N PHE A 33 24.02 6.59 -3.77
CA PHE A 33 22.90 6.84 -2.86
C PHE A 33 22.01 8.02 -3.27
N SER A 34 22.41 8.80 -4.27
CA SER A 34 21.65 9.97 -4.71
C SER A 34 20.47 9.63 -5.61
N TYR A 35 20.43 8.45 -6.25
CA TYR A 35 19.47 8.24 -7.33
C TYR A 35 18.03 8.14 -6.81
N GLU A 36 17.79 7.35 -5.77
CA GLU A 36 16.44 7.11 -5.25
C GLU A 36 15.85 8.33 -4.55
N TRP A 37 16.65 9.07 -3.77
CA TRP A 37 16.23 10.37 -3.21
C TRP A 37 15.80 11.34 -4.31
N ASN A 38 16.59 11.38 -5.39
CA ASN A 38 16.39 12.28 -6.51
C ASN A 38 15.18 11.91 -7.41
N GLU A 39 14.60 10.72 -7.24
CA GLU A 39 13.33 10.36 -7.89
C GLU A 39 12.13 11.08 -7.25
N PHE A 40 12.25 11.42 -5.96
CA PHE A 40 11.16 12.03 -5.20
C PHE A 40 11.38 13.51 -4.89
N TYR A 41 12.63 13.90 -4.67
CA TYR A 41 13.01 15.25 -4.25
C TYR A 41 14.06 15.84 -5.19
N ALA A 42 14.20 17.17 -5.18
CA ALA A 42 15.10 17.88 -6.07
C ALA A 42 16.57 17.48 -5.84
N ARG A 43 17.35 17.37 -6.93
CA ARG A 43 18.73 16.83 -6.93
C ARG A 43 19.73 17.65 -6.12
N ASP A 44 19.44 18.93 -5.93
CA ASP A 44 20.25 19.89 -5.20
C ASP A 44 20.02 19.85 -3.69
N LEU A 45 19.01 19.10 -3.22
CA LEU A 45 18.73 18.92 -1.80
C LEU A 45 19.62 17.83 -1.21
N SER A 46 20.56 18.22 -0.35
CA SER A 46 21.29 17.28 0.49
C SER A 46 20.33 16.61 1.48
N ASN A 47 20.59 15.34 1.78
CA ASN A 47 19.89 14.58 2.81
C ASN A 47 20.89 14.02 3.82
N THR A 48 20.38 13.71 5.02
CA THR A 48 21.11 12.92 6.01
C THR A 48 20.64 11.46 5.88
N PRO A 49 21.50 10.53 5.43
CA PRO A 49 21.15 9.12 5.34
C PRO A 49 21.22 8.43 6.71
N TYR A 50 20.22 7.61 6.98
CA TYR A 50 20.10 6.75 8.15
C TYR A 50 19.97 5.31 7.66
N GLU A 51 21.06 4.56 7.71
CA GLU A 51 21.16 3.21 7.14
C GLU A 51 21.60 2.18 8.18
N ASN A 52 20.94 1.02 8.16
CA ASN A 52 21.29 -0.17 8.95
C ASN A 52 21.43 0.04 10.47
N ASN A 53 20.99 1.19 11.01
CA ASN A 53 21.19 1.55 12.41
C ASN A 53 20.00 2.38 12.94
N SER A 54 19.68 2.19 14.22
CA SER A 54 18.75 3.06 14.94
C SER A 54 19.51 4.21 15.59
N SER A 55 19.29 5.44 15.14
CA SER A 55 19.86 6.63 15.76
C SER A 55 18.80 7.69 16.02
N LYS A 56 19.04 8.53 17.04
CA LYS A 56 18.25 9.75 17.20
C LYS A 56 18.59 10.70 16.07
N LEU A 57 17.55 11.29 15.51
CA LEU A 57 17.66 12.29 14.44
C LEU A 57 18.22 13.60 15.00
N SER A 58 19.07 14.26 14.21
CA SER A 58 19.57 15.59 14.54
C SER A 58 18.42 16.62 14.44
N PRO A 59 18.21 17.48 15.44
CA PRO A 59 17.18 18.53 15.40
C PRO A 59 17.39 19.61 14.32
N GLY A 60 18.59 19.68 13.73
CA GLY A 60 18.93 20.66 12.69
C GLY A 60 18.74 20.17 11.25
N ASP A 61 18.52 18.87 11.07
CA ASP A 61 18.29 18.29 9.75
C ASP A 61 16.86 18.61 9.28
N GLN A 62 16.68 18.72 7.97
CA GLN A 62 15.35 18.89 7.36
C GLN A 62 15.04 17.78 6.37
N ASN A 63 16.06 17.08 5.87
CA ASN A 63 15.92 16.09 4.81
C ASN A 63 16.45 14.76 5.33
N TYR A 64 15.56 13.82 5.57
CA TYR A 64 15.83 12.55 6.22
C TYR A 64 15.63 11.41 5.24
N TYR A 65 16.69 10.63 5.00
CA TYR A 65 16.60 9.42 4.16
C TYR A 65 16.86 8.18 5.01
N VAL A 66 15.81 7.44 5.34
CA VAL A 66 15.89 6.18 6.09
C VAL A 66 15.88 5.02 5.08
N LYS A 67 16.99 4.28 4.96
CA LYS A 67 17.15 3.25 3.94
C LYS A 67 17.61 1.91 4.54
N SER A 68 17.03 0.81 4.05
CA SER A 68 17.46 -0.56 4.39
C SER A 68 17.49 -0.83 5.90
N CYS A 69 16.56 -0.25 6.65
CA CYS A 69 16.49 -0.40 8.10
C CYS A 69 15.56 -1.56 8.51
N LEU A 70 15.87 -2.18 9.65
CA LEU A 70 14.98 -3.13 10.32
C LEU A 70 14.63 -2.58 11.70
N PHE A 71 13.36 -2.28 11.89
CA PHE A 71 12.78 -1.91 13.17
C PHE A 71 11.98 -3.10 13.69
N SER A 72 12.48 -3.77 14.72
CA SER A 72 11.88 -5.02 15.21
C SER A 72 11.81 -5.06 16.72
N GLU A 73 10.69 -5.56 17.26
CA GLU A 73 10.45 -5.94 18.66
C GLU A 73 10.73 -4.85 19.73
N ASN A 74 9.84 -4.74 20.73
CA ASN A 74 9.99 -3.83 21.89
C ASN A 74 10.04 -2.32 21.59
N ILE A 75 9.80 -1.90 20.35
CA ILE A 75 9.58 -0.49 20.03
C ILE A 75 8.16 -0.12 20.47
N ASN A 76 8.06 0.70 21.52
CA ASN A 76 6.78 1.09 22.12
C ASN A 76 6.46 2.60 21.96
N SER A 77 7.25 3.32 21.18
CA SER A 77 7.15 4.76 20.95
C SER A 77 6.95 5.16 19.48
N GLY A 78 6.62 4.19 18.62
CA GLY A 78 6.77 4.29 17.16
C GLY A 78 8.23 4.13 16.75
N ALA A 79 8.47 3.48 15.60
CA ALA A 79 9.82 3.29 15.08
C ALA A 79 10.37 4.57 14.45
N ILE A 80 9.52 5.23 13.68
CA ILE A 80 9.78 6.55 13.11
C ILE A 80 8.71 7.49 13.65
N ASN A 81 9.13 8.56 14.33
CA ASN A 81 8.22 9.51 14.96
C ASN A 81 8.72 10.95 14.74
N PHE A 82 8.01 11.66 13.85
CA PHE A 82 8.33 13.01 13.40
C PHE A 82 7.18 13.97 13.68
N THR A 83 7.53 15.10 14.31
CA THR A 83 6.69 16.30 14.34
C THR A 83 7.56 17.47 13.90
N THR A 84 7.16 18.15 12.84
CA THR A 84 7.89 19.31 12.31
C THR A 84 6.95 20.45 11.98
N LYS A 85 7.40 21.68 12.17
CA LYS A 85 6.67 22.90 11.79
C LYS A 85 7.33 23.60 10.60
N GLN A 86 8.08 22.84 9.82
CA GLN A 86 8.82 23.33 8.67
C GLN A 86 8.37 22.56 7.44
N ASP A 87 7.64 23.24 6.57
CA ASP A 87 7.25 22.74 5.26
C ASP A 87 8.43 22.33 4.36
N THR A 88 9.64 22.77 4.65
CA THR A 88 10.85 22.31 3.95
C THR A 88 11.24 20.88 4.31
N THR A 89 10.74 20.34 5.42
CA THR A 89 11.11 19.00 5.92
C THR A 89 10.70 17.91 4.95
N LYS A 90 11.59 16.96 4.65
CA LYS A 90 11.36 15.82 3.77
C LYS A 90 11.79 14.54 4.44
N LEU A 91 10.94 13.53 4.40
CA LEU A 91 11.23 12.17 4.86
C LEU A 91 11.03 11.19 3.70
N LEU A 92 12.10 10.48 3.33
CA LEU A 92 12.03 9.28 2.50
C LEU A 92 12.36 8.06 3.37
N VAL A 93 11.45 7.10 3.42
CA VAL A 93 11.69 5.77 4.01
C VAL A 93 11.67 4.74 2.88
N ASP A 94 12.74 3.98 2.75
CA ASP A 94 12.97 3.10 1.61
C ASP A 94 13.54 1.75 2.02
N GLU A 95 13.12 0.68 1.34
CA GLU A 95 13.59 -0.70 1.56
C GLU A 95 13.63 -1.11 3.04
N THR A 96 12.65 -0.67 3.82
CA THR A 96 12.69 -0.75 5.28
C THR A 96 11.62 -1.70 5.81
N GLN A 97 11.92 -2.36 6.93
CA GLN A 97 11.03 -3.33 7.56
C GLN A 97 10.61 -2.89 8.97
N PHE A 98 9.32 -3.03 9.28
CA PHE A 98 8.75 -2.78 10.60
C PHE A 98 8.08 -4.06 11.12
N LEU A 99 8.65 -4.66 12.16
CA LEU A 99 8.18 -5.93 12.74
C LEU A 99 7.73 -5.71 14.19
N ASN A 100 6.43 -5.87 14.45
CA ASN A 100 5.84 -5.78 15.78
C ASN A 100 6.13 -4.43 16.49
N CYS A 101 6.18 -3.34 15.71
CA CYS A 101 6.34 -1.98 16.23
C CYS A 101 5.04 -1.48 16.87
N SER A 102 5.16 -0.70 17.94
CA SER A 102 4.01 -0.10 18.60
C SER A 102 4.23 1.33 19.08
N ASN A 103 3.13 2.04 19.25
CA ASN A 103 3.11 3.40 19.80
C ASN A 103 1.92 3.56 20.76
N SER A 104 2.09 4.33 21.82
CA SER A 104 0.97 4.76 22.67
C SER A 104 0.15 5.90 22.06
N GLY A 105 0.64 6.53 20.99
CA GLY A 105 -0.09 7.49 20.18
C GLY A 105 -0.42 6.96 18.78
N GLN A 106 -0.59 7.90 17.85
CA GLN A 106 -0.77 7.63 16.43
C GLN A 106 0.53 7.11 15.80
N GLY A 107 0.41 6.35 14.70
CA GLY A 107 1.58 5.84 13.97
C GLY A 107 2.33 4.77 14.74
N GLY A 108 1.79 3.54 14.76
CA GLY A 108 2.42 2.42 15.46
C GLY A 108 3.82 2.09 14.94
N SER A 109 4.04 2.22 13.63
CA SER A 109 5.37 2.12 13.00
C SER A 109 5.90 3.47 12.57
N LEU A 110 5.08 4.26 11.87
CA LEU A 110 5.47 5.56 11.35
C LEU A 110 4.45 6.62 11.75
N TYR A 111 4.94 7.67 12.40
CA TYR A 111 4.22 8.90 12.67
C TYR A 111 4.98 10.07 12.02
N PHE A 112 4.30 10.80 11.14
CA PHE A 112 4.78 12.04 10.55
C PHE A 112 3.64 13.06 10.61
N SER A 113 3.90 14.24 11.17
CA SER A 113 2.83 15.22 11.40
C SER A 113 3.31 16.67 11.36
N SER A 114 2.32 17.52 11.08
CA SER A 114 2.28 18.98 11.18
C SER A 114 2.67 19.69 9.89
N GLU A 115 3.87 19.48 9.35
CA GLU A 115 4.30 20.06 8.07
C GLU A 115 5.34 19.17 7.36
N GLY A 116 5.73 19.52 6.14
CA GLY A 116 6.76 18.82 5.37
C GLY A 116 6.18 17.78 4.42
N GLU A 117 7.01 16.86 3.95
CA GLU A 117 6.68 15.84 2.96
C GLU A 117 7.12 14.45 3.44
N CYS A 118 6.34 13.41 3.13
CA CYS A 118 6.64 12.04 3.55
C CYS A 118 6.42 11.06 2.38
N VAL A 119 7.47 10.31 2.04
CA VAL A 119 7.44 9.24 1.04
C VAL A 119 7.90 7.94 1.68
N GLN A 120 7.14 6.88 1.46
CA GLN A 120 7.45 5.51 1.83
C GLN A 120 7.51 4.68 0.55
N ASP A 121 8.61 3.99 0.30
CA ASP A 121 8.77 3.07 -0.83
C ASP A 121 9.36 1.74 -0.37
N ARG A 122 8.91 0.64 -1.00
CA ARG A 122 9.41 -0.72 -0.73
C ARG A 122 9.41 -1.08 0.77
N ILE A 123 8.33 -0.75 1.47
CA ILE A 123 8.18 -1.05 2.91
C ILE A 123 7.57 -2.42 3.12
N ILE A 124 8.07 -3.14 4.13
CA ILE A 124 7.40 -4.32 4.68
C ILE A 124 7.02 -4.05 6.12
N SER A 125 5.75 -4.22 6.46
CA SER A 125 5.25 -4.04 7.82
C SER A 125 4.44 -5.25 8.27
N ASP A 126 4.78 -5.83 9.42
CA ASP A 126 4.06 -6.94 10.03
C ASP A 126 3.73 -6.63 11.49
N SER A 127 2.46 -6.78 11.85
CA SER A 127 1.96 -6.66 13.23
C SER A 127 2.20 -5.30 13.90
N SER A 128 2.14 -4.20 13.16
CA SER A 128 2.15 -2.84 13.73
C SER A 128 0.92 -2.62 14.61
N LYS A 129 1.06 -1.93 15.75
CA LYS A 129 -0.07 -1.71 16.66
C LYS A 129 0.01 -0.38 17.41
N VAL A 130 -1.11 0.02 17.97
CA VAL A 130 -1.23 1.17 18.87
C VAL A 130 -1.76 0.68 20.22
N THR A 131 -1.29 1.24 21.33
CA THR A 131 -1.64 0.73 22.67
C THR A 131 -2.74 1.55 23.36
N THR A 132 -3.27 2.58 22.70
CA THR A 132 -4.37 3.41 23.18
C THR A 132 -5.54 3.37 22.20
N THR A 133 -6.75 3.49 22.74
CA THR A 133 -8.00 3.48 21.95
C THR A 133 -8.18 4.76 21.15
N TYR A 134 -8.91 4.69 20.03
CA TYR A 134 -9.29 5.85 19.21
C TYR A 134 -8.12 6.57 18.55
N THR A 135 -7.06 5.82 18.25
CA THR A 135 -5.87 6.33 17.59
C THR A 135 -5.91 6.07 16.09
N TYR A 136 -5.48 7.07 15.33
CA TYR A 136 -5.34 7.00 13.88
C TYR A 136 -3.97 6.46 13.48
N GLY A 137 -3.91 5.72 12.38
CA GLY A 137 -2.66 5.24 11.80
C GLY A 137 -2.00 4.12 12.61
N VAL A 138 -2.67 2.97 12.73
CA VAL A 138 -2.11 1.81 13.44
C VAL A 138 -0.76 1.37 12.87
N TYR A 139 -0.64 1.36 11.54
CA TYR A 139 0.65 1.29 10.89
C TYR A 139 1.26 2.70 10.76
N CYS A 140 0.58 3.57 10.01
CA CYS A 140 1.11 4.86 9.58
C CYS A 140 0.10 5.98 9.79
N TYR A 141 0.54 7.04 10.45
CA TYR A 141 -0.12 8.35 10.45
C TYR A 141 0.81 9.35 9.75
N SER A 142 0.36 9.93 8.64
CA SER A 142 1.13 10.90 7.86
C SER A 142 0.26 12.11 7.53
N ASP A 143 0.50 13.21 8.24
CA ASP A 143 -0.12 14.52 8.02
C ASP A 143 0.95 15.52 7.59
N VAL A 144 0.94 15.83 6.29
CA VAL A 144 1.93 16.67 5.62
C VAL A 144 1.41 18.10 5.42
N SER A 145 2.21 19.01 4.86
CA SER A 145 1.70 20.36 4.55
C SER A 145 0.58 20.32 3.52
N ASP A 146 -0.45 21.15 3.72
CA ASP A 146 -1.59 21.30 2.80
C ASP A 146 -1.23 22.15 1.56
N LYS A 147 -0.41 21.57 0.68
CA LYS A 147 0.00 22.15 -0.60
C LYS A 147 0.02 21.06 -1.67
N GLU A 148 -0.51 21.34 -2.85
CA GLU A 148 -0.62 20.35 -3.93
C GLU A 148 0.73 19.76 -4.38
N SER A 149 1.82 20.54 -4.29
CA SER A 149 3.15 20.10 -4.70
C SER A 149 3.83 19.13 -3.72
N PHE A 150 3.30 18.99 -2.51
CA PHE A 150 3.94 18.23 -1.42
C PHE A 150 3.62 16.75 -1.52
N GLN A 151 4.58 15.87 -1.24
CA GLN A 151 4.38 14.43 -1.38
C GLN A 151 3.84 13.79 -0.09
N ASN A 152 2.83 12.93 -0.21
CA ASN A 152 2.40 11.99 0.84
C ASN A 152 2.17 10.60 0.23
N LYS A 153 3.22 9.79 0.12
CA LYS A 153 3.21 8.59 -0.73
C LYS A 153 3.50 7.30 0.03
N ILE A 154 2.84 6.22 -0.37
CA ILE A 154 3.19 4.84 -0.05
C ILE A 154 3.26 4.04 -1.36
N LEU A 155 4.42 3.49 -1.67
CA LEU A 155 4.74 2.86 -2.95
C LEU A 155 5.32 1.47 -2.72
N SER A 156 4.97 0.51 -3.59
CA SER A 156 5.58 -0.83 -3.66
C SER A 156 5.68 -1.54 -2.29
N SER A 157 4.70 -1.36 -1.41
CA SER A 157 4.79 -1.72 0.00
C SER A 157 3.82 -2.82 0.39
N SER A 158 4.20 -3.64 1.37
CA SER A 158 3.39 -4.72 1.93
C SER A 158 3.16 -4.49 3.42
N ILE A 159 1.90 -4.21 3.79
CA ILE A 159 1.48 -4.02 5.18
C ILE A 159 0.55 -5.17 5.55
N THR A 160 0.86 -5.89 6.64
CA THR A 160 0.06 -7.04 7.06
C THR A 160 -0.12 -7.09 8.58
N LYS A 161 -1.27 -7.66 9.00
CA LYS A 161 -1.63 -7.90 10.40
C LYS A 161 -1.55 -6.67 11.30
N SER A 162 -1.69 -5.46 10.75
CA SER A 162 -1.69 -4.25 11.57
C SER A 162 -2.94 -4.23 12.46
N GLY A 163 -2.78 -3.85 13.72
CA GLY A 163 -3.86 -3.62 14.68
C GLY A 163 -4.48 -4.87 15.28
N GLU A 164 -3.73 -5.96 15.44
CA GLU A 164 -4.28 -7.20 16.00
C GLU A 164 -4.90 -7.08 17.40
N ASN A 165 -4.52 -6.05 18.15
CA ASN A 165 -5.10 -5.73 19.46
C ASN A 165 -6.42 -4.93 19.38
N ASN A 166 -6.82 -4.50 18.19
CA ASN A 166 -8.10 -3.86 17.91
C ASN A 166 -8.34 -2.58 18.72
N LEU A 167 -7.28 -1.80 18.96
CA LEU A 167 -7.38 -0.54 19.71
C LEU A 167 -7.43 0.69 18.80
N GLY A 168 -6.78 0.65 17.65
CA GLY A 168 -6.77 1.77 16.71
C GLY A 168 -7.99 1.81 15.82
N ASP A 169 -8.37 3.02 15.43
CA ASP A 169 -9.53 3.27 14.58
C ASP A 169 -9.19 3.12 13.11
N VAL A 170 -7.96 3.46 12.69
CA VAL A 170 -7.59 3.49 11.26
C VAL A 170 -6.21 2.88 11.06
N ASN A 171 -6.07 1.93 10.13
CA ASN A 171 -4.76 1.31 9.85
C ASN A 171 -3.75 2.30 9.23
N ILE A 172 -4.12 2.92 8.12
CA ILE A 172 -3.31 3.94 7.43
C ILE A 172 -4.09 5.24 7.38
N TYR A 173 -3.51 6.33 7.87
CA TYR A 173 -4.08 7.67 7.79
C TYR A 173 -3.13 8.58 7.02
N LEU A 174 -3.51 8.96 5.80
CA LEU A 174 -2.77 9.95 4.99
C LEU A 174 -3.61 11.20 4.84
N LYS A 175 -3.05 12.33 5.27
CA LYS A 175 -3.68 13.65 5.26
C LYS A 175 -2.79 14.66 4.56
N ASN A 176 -3.43 15.52 3.77
CA ASN A 176 -2.82 16.61 3.02
C ASN A 176 -1.78 16.16 1.97
N GLY A 177 -1.27 17.14 1.23
CA GLY A 177 -0.34 16.93 0.12
C GLY A 177 -0.96 16.10 -0.99
N LYS A 178 -0.11 15.59 -1.88
CA LYS A 178 -0.45 14.69 -2.98
C LYS A 178 -0.38 13.25 -2.50
N ILE A 179 -1.55 12.70 -2.18
CA ILE A 179 -1.67 11.32 -1.70
C ILE A 179 -1.54 10.35 -2.88
N ASN A 180 -0.54 9.46 -2.81
CA ASN A 180 -0.41 8.36 -3.76
C ASN A 180 -0.14 7.04 -3.05
N PHE A 181 -1.01 6.06 -3.24
CA PHE A 181 -0.88 4.69 -2.75
C PHE A 181 -0.79 3.74 -3.95
N THR A 182 0.42 3.31 -4.33
CA THR A 182 0.62 2.55 -5.58
C THR A 182 1.32 1.23 -5.34
N ASN A 183 0.90 0.19 -6.07
CA ASN A 183 1.55 -1.13 -6.10
C ASN A 183 1.75 -1.71 -4.69
N SER A 184 0.78 -1.48 -3.81
CA SER A 184 0.92 -1.78 -2.39
C SER A 184 -0.20 -2.67 -1.90
N ASN A 185 0.09 -3.53 -0.93
CA ASN A 185 -0.87 -4.45 -0.36
C ASN A 185 -1.12 -4.18 1.12
N ILE A 186 -2.38 -4.29 1.53
CA ILE A 186 -2.81 -4.25 2.93
C ILE A 186 -3.59 -5.52 3.19
N SER A 187 -3.14 -6.33 4.15
CA SER A 187 -3.76 -7.62 4.42
C SER A 187 -3.91 -7.96 5.90
N HIS A 188 -4.98 -8.68 6.23
CA HIS A 188 -5.22 -9.16 7.59
C HIS A 188 -5.21 -8.07 8.68
N SER A 189 -5.39 -6.81 8.30
CA SER A 189 -5.47 -5.71 9.25
C SER A 189 -6.76 -5.80 10.05
N LYS A 190 -6.66 -5.47 11.33
CA LYS A 190 -7.77 -5.43 12.28
C LYS A 190 -7.81 -4.04 12.89
N CYS A 191 -8.88 -3.29 12.65
CA CYS A 191 -9.09 -2.01 13.28
C CYS A 191 -10.50 -1.98 13.87
N LYS A 192 -10.71 -1.04 14.78
CA LYS A 192 -12.02 -0.79 15.34
C LYS A 192 -12.95 -0.10 14.34
N GLY A 193 -12.43 0.58 13.31
CA GLY A 193 -13.24 1.38 12.38
C GLY A 193 -12.90 1.23 10.88
N ILE A 194 -11.66 1.53 10.51
CA ILE A 194 -11.22 1.63 9.12
C ILE A 194 -10.02 0.71 8.97
N SER A 195 -10.30 -0.57 8.70
CA SER A 195 -9.29 -1.63 8.61
C SER A 195 -8.26 -1.46 7.49
N VAL A 196 -8.55 -0.67 6.43
CA VAL A 196 -7.62 -0.46 5.30
C VAL A 196 -6.97 0.91 5.38
N SER A 197 -7.69 1.98 5.06
CA SER A 197 -7.08 3.31 4.91
C SER A 197 -8.10 4.46 5.00
N CYS A 198 -7.64 5.57 5.56
CA CYS A 198 -8.28 6.88 5.48
C CYS A 198 -7.41 7.82 4.64
N PHE A 199 -8.02 8.45 3.63
CA PHE A 199 -7.38 9.49 2.81
C PHE A 199 -8.12 10.81 2.97
N GLU A 200 -7.39 11.86 3.30
CA GLU A 200 -7.91 13.21 3.48
C GLU A 200 -7.04 14.21 2.69
N SER A 201 -7.47 14.61 1.49
CA SER A 201 -6.75 15.58 0.66
C SER A 201 -7.63 16.79 0.36
N TYR A 202 -7.18 18.00 0.69
CA TYR A 202 -7.96 19.21 0.46
C TYR A 202 -7.72 19.81 -0.93
N LEU A 203 -6.46 19.87 -1.35
CA LEU A 203 -6.03 20.68 -2.50
C LEU A 203 -5.50 19.86 -3.68
N SER A 204 -5.42 18.53 -3.58
CA SER A 204 -4.76 17.72 -4.60
C SER A 204 -5.54 16.47 -4.98
N ASP A 205 -5.53 16.15 -6.28
CA ASP A 205 -5.99 14.86 -6.77
C ASP A 205 -5.12 13.75 -6.17
N SER A 206 -5.79 12.73 -5.64
CA SER A 206 -5.16 11.60 -4.95
C SER A 206 -5.40 10.31 -5.70
N LYS A 207 -4.48 9.35 -5.58
CA LYS A 207 -4.54 8.11 -6.38
C LYS A 207 -4.22 6.88 -5.55
N VAL A 208 -4.95 5.81 -5.86
CA VAL A 208 -4.72 4.45 -5.38
C VAL A 208 -4.64 3.54 -6.59
N LEU A 209 -3.46 3.01 -6.90
CA LEU A 209 -3.20 2.32 -8.16
C LEU A 209 -2.62 0.93 -7.91
N PHE A 210 -3.06 -0.07 -8.69
CA PHE A 210 -2.44 -1.41 -8.72
C PHE A 210 -2.27 -2.06 -7.34
N SER A 211 -3.23 -1.82 -6.43
CA SER A 211 -3.10 -2.19 -5.02
C SER A 211 -4.02 -3.35 -4.66
N ILE A 212 -3.72 -4.04 -3.54
CA ILE A 212 -4.49 -5.19 -3.09
C ILE A 212 -4.87 -5.02 -1.62
N PHE A 213 -6.17 -5.07 -1.33
CA PHE A 213 -6.72 -5.07 0.01
C PHE A 213 -7.37 -6.43 0.26
N TYR A 214 -6.76 -7.25 1.11
CA TYR A 214 -7.09 -8.66 1.26
C TYR A 214 -7.34 -9.08 2.71
N ASP A 215 -8.47 -9.71 2.98
CA ASP A 215 -8.81 -10.29 4.30
C ASP A 215 -8.73 -9.29 5.47
N ASN A 216 -8.99 -8.02 5.20
CA ASN A 216 -9.06 -6.97 6.22
C ASN A 216 -10.43 -7.02 6.91
N LYS A 217 -10.46 -6.93 8.24
CA LYS A 217 -11.65 -7.18 9.05
C LYS A 217 -11.74 -6.21 10.22
N ASP A 218 -12.88 -5.58 10.35
CA ASP A 218 -13.25 -4.85 11.55
C ASP A 218 -13.75 -5.80 12.65
N LYS A 219 -13.41 -5.53 13.91
CA LYS A 219 -13.93 -6.30 15.05
C LYS A 219 -14.33 -5.41 16.23
N PRO A 220 -15.52 -5.62 16.84
CA PRO A 220 -16.73 -6.05 16.12
C PRO A 220 -16.97 -5.15 14.90
N PRO A 221 -17.80 -5.58 13.91
CA PRO A 221 -18.15 -4.71 12.78
C PRO A 221 -18.62 -3.37 13.34
N SER A 222 -17.85 -2.34 13.05
CA SER A 222 -18.18 -0.98 13.42
C SER A 222 -19.12 -0.41 12.37
N ASP A 223 -19.74 0.73 12.63
CA ASP A 223 -20.53 1.43 11.59
C ASP A 223 -19.62 2.17 10.57
N ALA A 224 -18.34 1.78 10.46
CA ALA A 224 -17.37 2.43 9.61
C ALA A 224 -17.07 1.61 8.33
N ALA A 225 -16.20 2.17 7.50
CA ALA A 225 -15.90 1.63 6.20
C ALA A 225 -14.46 1.16 6.14
N SER A 226 -14.18 0.08 5.41
CA SER A 226 -12.82 -0.42 5.26
C SER A 226 -11.90 0.63 4.64
N VAL A 227 -12.39 1.32 3.60
CA VAL A 227 -11.76 2.51 3.01
C VAL A 227 -12.63 3.73 3.25
N TYR A 228 -12.03 4.77 3.80
CA TYR A 228 -12.68 6.02 4.14
C TYR A 228 -12.01 7.19 3.43
N LEU A 229 -12.79 7.94 2.67
CA LEU A 229 -12.33 9.08 1.88
C LEU A 229 -12.95 10.34 2.47
N PHE A 230 -12.13 11.11 3.19
CA PHE A 230 -12.61 12.25 3.98
C PHE A 230 -12.28 13.58 3.31
N TYR A 231 -13.28 14.45 3.24
CA TYR A 231 -13.16 15.89 3.00
C TYR A 231 -12.15 16.26 1.90
N SER A 232 -12.52 15.98 0.65
CA SER A 232 -11.79 16.39 -0.55
C SER A 232 -12.69 17.19 -1.50
N PRO A 233 -13.21 18.36 -1.08
CA PRO A 233 -14.27 19.04 -1.82
C PRO A 233 -13.83 19.52 -3.21
N SER A 234 -12.53 19.78 -3.40
CA SER A 234 -11.94 20.29 -4.64
C SER A 234 -11.13 19.27 -5.43
N SER A 235 -10.93 18.05 -4.93
CA SER A 235 -10.08 17.06 -5.57
C SER A 235 -10.77 15.71 -5.72
N THR A 236 -10.39 15.00 -6.78
CA THR A 236 -10.91 13.65 -7.05
C THR A 236 -9.93 12.61 -6.52
N ILE A 237 -10.47 11.57 -5.90
CA ILE A 237 -9.68 10.38 -5.53
C ILE A 237 -9.93 9.28 -6.56
N LEU A 238 -8.87 8.87 -7.26
CA LEU A 238 -8.93 7.78 -8.25
C LEU A 238 -8.42 6.48 -7.63
N PHE A 239 -9.24 5.44 -7.67
CA PHE A 239 -8.81 4.06 -7.52
C PHE A 239 -8.79 3.42 -8.90
N GLU A 240 -7.64 2.87 -9.30
CA GLU A 240 -7.50 2.20 -10.58
C GLU A 240 -6.81 0.84 -10.41
N ALA A 241 -7.34 -0.19 -11.08
CA ALA A 241 -6.76 -1.53 -11.08
C ALA A 241 -6.46 -2.05 -9.66
N THR A 242 -7.36 -1.77 -8.71
CA THR A 242 -7.20 -2.11 -7.30
C THR A 242 -8.16 -3.24 -6.92
N ASN A 243 -7.66 -4.20 -6.15
CA ASN A 243 -8.40 -5.39 -5.75
C ASN A 243 -8.84 -5.28 -4.29
N PHE A 244 -10.13 -5.51 -4.06
CA PHE A 244 -10.78 -5.57 -2.75
C PHE A 244 -11.32 -6.99 -2.58
N GLN A 245 -10.72 -7.77 -1.69
CA GLN A 245 -11.01 -9.19 -1.56
C GLN A 245 -11.15 -9.65 -0.11
N ASN A 246 -12.16 -10.49 0.13
CA ASN A 246 -12.42 -11.11 1.44
C ASN A 246 -12.59 -10.07 2.58
N ILE A 247 -13.05 -8.86 2.25
CA ILE A 247 -13.27 -7.81 3.24
C ILE A 247 -14.62 -8.06 3.92
N THR A 248 -14.65 -7.93 5.24
CA THR A 248 -15.88 -8.06 6.05
C THR A 248 -16.03 -6.82 6.91
N ASP A 249 -17.03 -5.99 6.58
CA ASP A 249 -17.20 -4.67 7.19
C ASP A 249 -18.62 -4.14 7.02
N PHE A 250 -18.93 -2.98 7.61
CA PHE A 250 -20.21 -2.30 7.44
C PHE A 250 -20.34 -1.63 6.07
N CYS A 251 -19.27 -0.95 5.64
CA CYS A 251 -19.16 -0.34 4.33
C CYS A 251 -17.81 -0.68 3.68
N LEU A 252 -17.77 -0.86 2.36
CA LEU A 252 -16.49 -1.16 1.68
C LEU A 252 -15.74 0.13 1.32
N VAL A 253 -16.40 1.05 0.63
CA VAL A 253 -15.85 2.38 0.31
C VAL A 253 -16.85 3.45 0.72
N TYR A 254 -16.43 4.34 1.62
CA TYR A 254 -17.18 5.51 2.04
C TYR A 254 -16.50 6.80 1.57
N ALA A 255 -17.19 7.59 0.75
CA ALA A 255 -16.78 8.93 0.33
C ALA A 255 -17.61 10.04 1.01
N TYR A 256 -16.98 10.76 1.94
CA TYR A 256 -17.54 11.94 2.60
C TYR A 256 -16.95 13.22 1.99
N LYS A 257 -17.73 13.91 1.16
CA LYS A 257 -17.32 15.16 0.47
C LYS A 257 -16.07 15.00 -0.41
N SER A 258 -15.76 13.79 -0.85
CA SER A 258 -14.62 13.47 -1.72
C SER A 258 -15.09 12.80 -3.00
N PRO A 259 -15.20 13.52 -4.14
CA PRO A 259 -15.50 12.91 -5.43
C PRO A 259 -14.53 11.75 -5.70
N THR A 260 -15.08 10.58 -6.05
CA THR A 260 -14.29 9.35 -6.14
C THR A 260 -14.58 8.62 -7.44
N ASN A 261 -13.52 8.18 -8.11
CA ASN A 261 -13.60 7.34 -9.30
C ASN A 261 -12.96 5.98 -8.99
N LEU A 262 -13.71 4.89 -9.15
CA LEU A 262 -13.24 3.52 -9.08
C LEU A 262 -13.26 2.97 -10.51
N THR A 263 -12.10 2.64 -11.08
CA THR A 263 -11.99 2.22 -12.48
C THR A 263 -11.16 0.97 -12.65
N ASN A 264 -11.66 -0.02 -13.40
CA ASN A 264 -10.98 -1.31 -13.59
C ASN A 264 -10.64 -2.02 -12.27
N CYS A 265 -11.39 -1.76 -11.20
CA CYS A 265 -11.19 -2.40 -9.90
C CYS A 265 -11.90 -3.75 -9.83
N CYS A 266 -11.44 -4.60 -8.90
CA CYS A 266 -11.99 -5.93 -8.66
C CYS A 266 -12.52 -6.02 -7.23
N PHE A 267 -13.82 -6.24 -7.07
CA PHE A 267 -14.48 -6.44 -5.78
C PHE A 267 -14.97 -7.89 -5.75
N SER A 268 -14.33 -8.74 -4.93
CA SER A 268 -14.61 -10.18 -4.89
C SER A 268 -14.65 -10.74 -3.47
N ASN A 269 -15.59 -11.65 -3.23
CA ASN A 269 -15.80 -12.35 -1.96
C ASN A 269 -15.93 -11.42 -0.75
N ASN A 270 -16.45 -10.20 -0.95
CA ASN A 270 -16.64 -9.25 0.14
C ASN A 270 -17.98 -9.50 0.85
N LYS A 271 -17.98 -9.40 2.18
CA LYS A 271 -19.15 -9.61 3.04
C LYS A 271 -19.50 -8.30 3.71
N ILE A 272 -20.19 -7.44 2.97
CA ILE A 272 -20.52 -6.08 3.39
C ILE A 272 -21.94 -6.04 3.92
N SER A 273 -22.14 -5.59 5.16
CA SER A 273 -23.44 -5.67 5.82
C SER A 273 -24.42 -4.59 5.33
N GLN A 274 -23.93 -3.37 5.08
CA GLN A 274 -24.77 -2.22 4.77
C GLN A 274 -24.57 -1.66 3.35
N TYR A 275 -23.38 -1.17 3.00
CA TYR A 275 -23.17 -0.49 1.71
C TYR A 275 -21.86 -0.90 1.05
N TYR A 276 -21.91 -1.40 -0.19
CA TYR A 276 -20.70 -1.58 -0.99
C TYR A 276 -20.04 -0.22 -1.29
N PHE A 277 -20.86 0.75 -1.72
CA PHE A 277 -20.39 2.10 -2.01
C PHE A 277 -21.33 3.09 -1.35
N TYR A 278 -20.79 3.95 -0.49
CA TYR A 278 -21.57 5.00 0.15
C TYR A 278 -20.97 6.35 -0.22
N GLY A 279 -21.64 7.12 -1.07
CA GLY A 279 -21.38 8.54 -1.22
C GLY A 279 -22.34 9.33 -0.34
N ASP A 280 -21.82 10.17 0.56
CA ASP A 280 -22.68 11.06 1.36
C ASP A 280 -22.98 12.34 0.55
N SER A 281 -22.06 13.31 0.64
CA SER A 281 -22.14 14.61 -0.04
C SER A 281 -21.28 14.68 -1.31
N ALA A 282 -20.79 13.55 -1.81
CA ALA A 282 -19.96 13.48 -3.00
C ALA A 282 -20.35 12.29 -3.88
N LYS A 283 -20.08 12.43 -5.18
CA LYS A 283 -20.35 11.39 -6.18
C LYS A 283 -19.26 10.31 -6.13
N ILE A 284 -19.67 9.04 -6.18
CA ILE A 284 -18.78 7.92 -6.50
C ILE A 284 -19.14 7.42 -7.90
N THR A 285 -18.17 7.39 -8.80
CA THR A 285 -18.30 6.77 -10.12
C THR A 285 -17.57 5.43 -10.12
N VAL A 286 -18.26 4.35 -10.46
CA VAL A 286 -17.70 2.99 -10.53
C VAL A 286 -17.80 2.51 -11.96
N ASP A 287 -16.67 2.42 -12.66
CA ASP A 287 -16.64 2.18 -14.09
C ASP A 287 -15.74 1.00 -14.47
N ARG A 288 -16.23 0.10 -15.33
CA ARG A 288 -15.48 -1.08 -15.81
C ARG A 288 -14.91 -1.96 -14.68
N CYS A 289 -15.58 -1.96 -13.53
CA CYS A 289 -15.18 -2.77 -12.38
C CYS A 289 -15.85 -4.15 -12.42
N PHE A 290 -15.13 -5.17 -11.94
CA PHE A 290 -15.73 -6.44 -11.58
C PHE A 290 -16.30 -6.36 -10.17
N ILE A 291 -17.59 -6.69 -10.02
CA ILE A 291 -18.29 -6.74 -8.73
C ILE A 291 -19.06 -8.04 -8.70
N ASP A 292 -18.70 -8.94 -7.79
CA ASP A 292 -19.31 -10.26 -7.65
C ASP A 292 -20.70 -10.23 -7.00
N GLU A 293 -20.96 -9.27 -6.11
CA GLU A 293 -22.28 -9.05 -5.50
C GLU A 293 -23.33 -8.68 -6.55
N VAL A 294 -24.40 -9.47 -6.69
CA VAL A 294 -25.39 -9.31 -7.76
C VAL A 294 -26.09 -7.96 -7.67
N ASP A 295 -26.43 -7.52 -6.47
CA ASP A 295 -27.08 -6.24 -6.20
C ASP A 295 -26.31 -5.46 -5.11
N PRO A 296 -25.19 -4.81 -5.46
CA PRO A 296 -24.38 -4.11 -4.48
C PRO A 296 -25.16 -2.92 -3.91
N LYS A 297 -25.42 -2.94 -2.60
CA LYS A 297 -26.12 -1.84 -1.92
C LYS A 297 -25.33 -0.54 -2.05
N THR A 298 -25.96 0.52 -2.54
CA THR A 298 -25.35 1.86 -2.67
C THR A 298 -26.26 2.98 -2.17
N THR A 299 -25.72 4.20 -2.11
CA THR A 299 -26.51 5.43 -2.01
C THR A 299 -26.84 6.02 -3.39
N TYR A 300 -27.70 7.04 -3.42
CA TYR A 300 -28.15 7.71 -4.65
C TYR A 300 -27.06 8.55 -5.36
N THR A 301 -25.93 8.79 -4.72
CA THR A 301 -24.77 9.52 -5.26
C THR A 301 -23.76 8.59 -5.93
N VAL A 302 -24.05 7.29 -5.99
CA VAL A 302 -23.19 6.30 -6.65
C VAL A 302 -23.73 5.99 -8.04
N GLU A 303 -22.85 6.07 -9.03
CA GLU A 303 -23.13 5.69 -10.41
C GLU A 303 -22.24 4.51 -10.80
N ILE A 304 -22.86 3.38 -11.19
CA ILE A 304 -22.14 2.20 -11.68
C ILE A 304 -22.35 2.07 -13.19
N THR A 305 -21.26 2.13 -13.97
CA THR A 305 -21.25 2.01 -15.44
C THR A 305 -20.36 0.86 -15.88
N ASN A 306 -20.72 0.22 -17.01
CA ASN A 306 -19.91 -0.83 -17.65
C ASN A 306 -19.48 -1.97 -16.71
N ARG A 307 -20.34 -2.33 -15.75
CA ARG A 307 -20.05 -3.37 -14.75
C ARG A 307 -19.73 -4.71 -15.42
N ILE A 308 -18.68 -5.36 -14.94
CA ILE A 308 -18.28 -6.70 -15.37
C ILE A 308 -18.91 -7.72 -14.40
N GLN A 309 -19.85 -8.55 -14.88
CA GLN A 309 -20.59 -9.51 -14.04
C GLN A 309 -20.10 -10.96 -14.16
N TYR A 310 -19.49 -11.33 -15.29
CA TYR A 310 -19.08 -12.71 -15.55
C TYR A 310 -17.63 -12.76 -15.99
N LEU A 311 -16.80 -13.42 -15.19
CA LEU A 311 -15.44 -13.81 -15.57
C LEU A 311 -15.53 -15.10 -16.39
N SER A 312 -16.23 -15.08 -17.52
CA SER A 312 -16.44 -16.30 -18.29
C SER A 312 -15.22 -16.76 -19.08
N ASN A 313 -14.04 -16.10 -19.02
CA ASN A 313 -12.82 -16.71 -19.57
C ASN A 313 -11.44 -16.10 -19.27
N ILE A 314 -11.27 -14.96 -18.59
CA ILE A 314 -9.97 -14.66 -17.97
C ILE A 314 -10.22 -13.87 -16.70
N ASP A 315 -9.51 -14.25 -15.65
CA ASP A 315 -9.36 -13.53 -14.39
C ASP A 315 -8.94 -12.08 -14.67
N VAL A 316 -9.92 -11.18 -14.78
CA VAL A 316 -9.71 -9.74 -15.05
C VAL A 316 -8.87 -9.12 -13.94
N CYS A 317 -8.86 -9.72 -12.75
CA CYS A 317 -8.04 -9.29 -11.63
C CYS A 317 -6.57 -9.70 -11.87
N GLU A 318 -6.30 -10.91 -12.40
CA GLU A 318 -4.96 -11.29 -12.91
C GLU A 318 -4.53 -10.50 -14.16
N ILE A 319 -5.41 -10.26 -15.13
CA ILE A 319 -5.08 -9.48 -16.35
C ILE A 319 -4.79 -8.03 -15.98
N SER A 320 -5.63 -7.38 -15.19
CA SER A 320 -5.43 -5.96 -14.84
C SER A 320 -4.15 -5.79 -14.05
N TYR A 321 -3.84 -6.76 -13.18
CA TYR A 321 -2.56 -6.84 -12.49
C TYR A 321 -1.40 -7.10 -13.47
N ALA A 322 -1.51 -8.06 -14.38
CA ALA A 322 -0.48 -8.38 -15.37
C ALA A 322 -0.22 -7.23 -16.35
N LEU A 323 -1.25 -6.50 -16.77
CA LEU A 323 -1.14 -5.32 -17.64
C LEU A 323 -0.56 -4.11 -16.89
N GLY A 324 -0.92 -3.93 -15.61
CA GLY A 324 -0.29 -2.94 -14.73
C GLY A 324 1.20 -3.21 -14.53
N TYR A 325 1.56 -4.47 -14.26
CA TYR A 325 2.94 -4.92 -14.09
C TYR A 325 3.76 -4.82 -15.40
N GLN A 326 3.13 -5.08 -16.55
CA GLN A 326 3.78 -4.96 -17.86
C GLN A 326 4.09 -3.51 -18.27
N ASN A 327 3.37 -2.52 -17.74
CA ASN A 327 3.71 -1.11 -17.98
C ASN A 327 4.91 -0.63 -17.15
N ILE A 328 5.22 -1.28 -16.02
CA ILE A 328 6.44 -1.02 -15.23
C ILE A 328 7.65 -1.73 -15.86
N ASN A 329 7.43 -2.92 -16.44
CA ASN A 329 8.46 -3.67 -17.18
C ASN A 329 8.54 -3.30 -18.67
N LYS A 330 8.33 -2.02 -19.02
CA LYS A 330 8.63 -1.50 -20.36
C LYS A 330 10.14 -1.33 -20.59
N PHE A 331 10.88 -2.39 -20.25
CA PHE A 331 12.19 -2.80 -20.74
C PHE A 331 12.25 -4.32 -20.57
N ASN A 332 11.64 -5.07 -21.50
CA ASN A 332 12.23 -6.29 -22.09
C ASN A 332 11.28 -6.96 -23.08
N LYS A 333 11.47 -6.59 -24.35
CA LYS A 333 10.97 -7.29 -25.55
C LYS A 333 11.22 -8.81 -25.50
N GLU A 334 12.30 -9.22 -24.83
CA GLU A 334 12.71 -10.62 -24.64
C GLU A 334 11.70 -11.46 -23.83
N TYR A 335 10.95 -10.86 -22.89
CA TYR A 335 9.97 -11.59 -22.09
C TYR A 335 8.75 -12.01 -22.92
N PHE A 336 8.24 -11.13 -23.78
CA PHE A 336 7.15 -11.45 -24.71
C PHE A 336 7.58 -12.46 -25.78
N GLU A 337 8.82 -12.36 -26.27
CA GLU A 337 9.38 -13.37 -27.17
C GLU A 337 9.50 -14.75 -26.49
N ASN A 338 9.77 -14.80 -25.18
CA ASN A 338 9.82 -16.05 -24.41
C ASN A 338 8.43 -16.62 -24.10
N ILE A 339 7.41 -15.79 -23.85
CA ILE A 339 6.02 -16.26 -23.71
C ILE A 339 5.48 -16.78 -25.06
N GLU A 340 5.74 -16.09 -26.17
CA GLU A 340 5.34 -16.56 -27.50
C GLU A 340 6.10 -17.83 -27.91
N LYS A 341 7.37 -17.99 -27.49
CA LYS A 341 8.08 -19.28 -27.61
C LYS A 341 7.42 -20.36 -26.76
N ALA A 342 7.09 -20.10 -25.50
CA ALA A 342 6.45 -21.07 -24.62
C ALA A 342 5.06 -21.51 -25.13
N ARG A 343 4.27 -20.58 -25.71
CA ARG A 343 2.99 -20.88 -26.36
C ARG A 343 3.13 -21.83 -27.55
N LYS A 344 4.24 -21.76 -28.31
CA LYS A 344 4.53 -22.72 -29.38
C LYS A 344 4.88 -24.12 -28.87
N TYR A 345 5.43 -24.25 -27.65
CA TYR A 345 5.75 -25.54 -27.05
C TYR A 345 4.56 -26.22 -26.38
N ILE A 346 3.54 -25.46 -25.96
CA ILE A 346 2.35 -26.00 -25.29
C ILE A 346 1.32 -26.59 -26.31
N ASN A 347 1.43 -26.25 -27.59
CA ASN A 347 0.53 -26.76 -28.64
C ASN A 347 0.94 -28.09 -29.28
N PHE A 348 1.81 -28.89 -28.64
CA PHE A 348 2.06 -30.28 -29.03
C PHE A 348 1.50 -31.25 -27.98
N SER A 349 0.17 -31.34 -27.90
CA SER A 349 -0.51 -32.52 -27.34
C SER A 349 -1.79 -32.83 -28.13
N ASN A 350 -1.62 -33.01 -29.44
CA ASN A 350 -2.51 -33.84 -30.25
C ASN A 350 -1.63 -34.88 -30.97
N ILE A 351 -1.30 -35.95 -30.25
CA ILE A 351 -1.01 -37.25 -30.88
C ILE A 351 -1.93 -38.27 -30.22
N SER A 352 -2.82 -38.78 -31.07
CA SER A 352 -3.76 -39.86 -30.86
C SER A 352 -3.07 -41.22 -30.75
N THR A 353 -3.83 -42.20 -30.22
CA THR A 353 -3.72 -43.67 -30.37
C THR A 353 -2.53 -44.35 -29.67
N ASN A 354 -2.59 -45.53 -29.03
CA ASN A 354 -3.62 -46.57 -28.83
C ASN A 354 -3.09 -47.57 -27.76
N PHE A 355 -4.01 -48.25 -27.06
CA PHE A 355 -3.93 -49.60 -26.46
C PHE A 355 -2.69 -50.07 -25.67
N ILE A 356 -2.93 -50.52 -24.42
CA ILE A 356 -2.67 -51.90 -23.94
C ILE A 356 -3.56 -52.17 -22.71
N ASN A 357 -4.36 -53.22 -22.81
CA ASN A 357 -5.10 -53.84 -21.70
C ASN A 357 -4.12 -54.59 -20.77
N PHE A 358 -4.34 -54.52 -19.46
CA PHE A 358 -4.03 -55.65 -18.57
C PHE A 358 -5.11 -55.78 -17.50
N THR A 359 -5.92 -56.82 -17.67
CA THR A 359 -6.82 -57.39 -16.66
C THR A 359 -6.00 -58.30 -15.75
N LEU A 360 -6.19 -58.20 -14.44
CA LEU A 360 -5.78 -59.22 -13.48
C LEU A 360 -6.97 -60.15 -13.21
N ASN A 361 -6.76 -61.45 -13.37
CA ASN A 361 -7.43 -62.47 -12.57
C ASN A 361 -6.55 -63.74 -12.51
N THR A 362 -6.32 -64.18 -11.26
CA THR A 362 -5.64 -65.38 -10.74
C THR A 362 -4.17 -65.60 -11.08
#